data_AF-A0ABD5VYT2-F1
#
_entry.id   AF-A0ABD5VYT2-F1
#
_cell.length_a   1.000
_cell.length_b   1.000
_cell.length_c   1.000
_cell.angle_alpha   90.00
_cell.angle_beta   90.00
_cell.angle_gamma   90.00
#
_symmetry.space_group_name_H-M   'P 1'
#
loop_
_entity.id
_entity.type
_entity.pdbx_description
1 polymer ?
#
loop_
_entity_poly.entity_id
_entity_poly.type
_entity_poly.pdbx_seq_one_letter_code
_entity_poly.pdbx_strand_id
1 'polypeptide(L)'
;MFATITRLFENDYDEDGFRTCSVTGLNIHRSAEVHVKLFGLTAVIAMIVGGLFAFSVAMTRWEVVGLIGEFDGYYRHLSMHAWNLLIFWMVFMEIAVLYVGGPIVLGRRLPLTKVAKAGWAIMLAGALTVNYFIWTLSGGSDAPLLTAYVPLDVPLGFYGGAILFLVGATVAALPSS
;
A
#
# COMPACT_ATOMS: atom_id res chain seq x y z
N MET A 1 21.24 -19.03 4.04
CA MET A 1 20.31 -18.05 4.63
C MET A 1 19.10 -17.79 3.71
N PHE A 2 19.29 -17.38 2.46
CA PHE A 2 18.18 -17.15 1.51
C PHE A 2 17.29 -18.39 1.28
N ALA A 3 17.89 -19.57 1.06
CA ALA A 3 17.15 -20.82 0.84
C ALA A 3 16.27 -21.24 2.03
N THR A 4 16.69 -20.95 3.27
CA THR A 4 15.90 -21.22 4.49
C THR A 4 14.69 -20.28 4.59
N ILE A 5 14.84 -19.03 4.13
CA ILE A 5 13.75 -18.05 4.08
C ILE A 5 12.74 -18.47 3.01
N THR A 6 13.17 -18.93 1.84
CA THR A 6 12.24 -19.39 0.79
C THR A 6 11.45 -20.63 1.21
N ARG A 7 12.08 -21.57 1.92
CA ARG A 7 11.37 -22.75 2.47
C ARG A 7 10.29 -22.38 3.48
N LEU A 8 10.42 -21.26 4.19
CA LEU A 8 9.37 -20.77 5.10
C LEU A 8 8.09 -20.36 4.35
N PHE A 9 8.21 -20.03 3.06
CA PHE A 9 7.10 -19.62 2.20
C PHE A 9 6.67 -20.71 1.21
N GLU A 10 7.34 -21.87 1.22
CA GLU A 10 6.91 -23.05 0.46
C GLU A 10 5.72 -23.68 1.18
N ASN A 11 4.54 -23.47 0.60
CA ASN A 11 3.36 -24.24 0.97
C ASN A 11 3.27 -25.47 0.07
N ASP A 12 2.87 -26.59 0.66
CA ASP A 12 2.53 -27.79 -0.08
C ASP A 12 1.14 -27.60 -0.70
N TYR A 13 1.06 -27.64 -2.03
CA TYR A 13 -0.21 -27.56 -2.76
C TYR A 13 -0.37 -28.83 -3.58
N ASP A 14 -1.61 -29.28 -3.72
CA ASP A 14 -1.96 -30.39 -4.61
C ASP A 14 -1.81 -30.01 -6.10
N GLU A 15 -2.09 -30.98 -6.98
CA GLU A 15 -2.00 -30.82 -8.44
C GLU A 15 -2.96 -29.73 -8.97
N ASP A 16 -4.08 -29.52 -8.29
CA ASP A 16 -5.08 -28.49 -8.60
C ASP A 16 -4.73 -27.11 -8.01
N GLY A 17 -3.64 -27.01 -7.25
CA GLY A 17 -3.13 -25.77 -6.67
C GLY A 17 -3.81 -25.36 -5.36
N PHE A 18 -4.50 -26.27 -4.69
CA PHE A 18 -5.12 -26.06 -3.38
C PHE A 18 -4.26 -26.61 -2.25
N ARG A 19 -4.46 -26.04 -1.06
CA ARG A 19 -3.97 -26.58 0.21
C ARG A 19 -5.02 -26.39 1.29
N THR A 20 -5.08 -27.29 2.26
CA THR A 20 -5.95 -27.10 3.43
C THR A 20 -5.17 -26.40 4.54
N CYS A 21 -5.74 -25.33 5.09
CA CYS A 21 -5.16 -24.64 6.24
C CYS A 21 -5.33 -25.47 7.51
N SER A 22 -4.23 -25.81 8.19
CA SER A 22 -4.27 -26.60 9.44
C SER A 22 -4.96 -25.90 10.60
N VAL A 23 -5.05 -24.57 10.58
CA VAL A 23 -5.66 -23.77 11.66
C VAL A 23 -7.14 -23.51 11.40
N THR A 24 -7.50 -23.10 10.17
CA THR A 24 -8.87 -22.67 9.86
C THR A 24 -9.69 -23.74 9.15
N GLY A 25 -9.07 -24.80 8.63
CA GLY A 25 -9.74 -25.82 7.80
C GLY A 25 -10.15 -25.35 6.40
N LEU A 26 -9.85 -24.09 6.02
CA LEU A 26 -10.18 -23.56 4.70
C LEU A 26 -9.32 -24.20 3.60
N ASN A 27 -9.93 -24.46 2.45
CA ASN A 27 -9.23 -24.85 1.22
C ASN A 27 -8.76 -23.59 0.49
N ILE A 28 -7.46 -23.38 0.43
CA ILE A 28 -6.84 -22.16 -0.08
C ILE A 28 -6.18 -22.45 -1.42
N HIS A 29 -6.62 -21.76 -2.47
CA HIS A 29 -5.98 -21.84 -3.79
C HIS A 29 -4.77 -20.91 -3.87
N ARG A 30 -3.66 -21.39 -4.45
CA ARG A 30 -2.40 -20.64 -4.63
C ARG A 30 -2.60 -19.28 -5.28
N SER A 31 -3.49 -19.19 -6.29
CA SER A 31 -3.73 -17.94 -7.00
C SER A 31 -4.33 -16.83 -6.12
N ALA A 32 -5.14 -17.17 -5.12
CA ALA A 32 -5.67 -16.20 -4.17
C ALA A 32 -4.62 -15.84 -3.11
N GLU A 33 -3.96 -16.86 -2.53
CA GLU A 33 -2.97 -16.67 -1.47
C GLU A 33 -1.80 -15.79 -1.90
N VAL A 34 -1.27 -15.98 -3.12
CA VAL A 34 -0.17 -15.16 -3.64
C VAL A 34 -0.56 -13.69 -3.74
N HIS A 35 -1.77 -13.38 -4.20
CA HIS A 35 -2.21 -12.00 -4.35
C HIS A 35 -2.53 -11.36 -2.98
N VAL A 36 -3.14 -12.11 -2.05
CA VAL A 36 -3.31 -11.64 -0.66
C VAL A 36 -1.96 -11.28 -0.05
N LYS A 37 -0.94 -12.13 -0.19
CA LYS A 37 0.42 -11.85 0.29
C LYS A 37 1.04 -10.64 -0.40
N LEU A 38 0.86 -10.50 -1.72
CA LEU A 38 1.41 -9.38 -2.49
C LEU A 38 0.85 -8.02 -2.02
N PHE A 39 -0.48 -7.90 -1.95
CA PHE A 39 -1.15 -6.69 -1.49
C PHE A 39 -0.88 -6.43 0.00
N GLY A 40 -0.99 -7.46 0.84
CA GLY A 40 -0.72 -7.37 2.28
C GLY A 40 0.71 -6.94 2.60
N LEU A 41 1.71 -7.50 1.92
CA LEU A 41 3.11 -7.08 2.08
C LEU A 41 3.32 -5.63 1.64
N THR A 42 2.72 -5.23 0.52
CA THR A 42 2.82 -3.85 0.02
C THR A 42 2.20 -2.86 1.01
N ALA A 43 1.06 -3.22 1.61
CA ALA A 43 0.42 -2.44 2.66
C ALA A 43 1.32 -2.30 3.91
N VAL A 44 1.94 -3.39 4.37
CA VAL A 44 2.87 -3.35 5.51
C VAL A 44 4.08 -2.45 5.21
N ILE A 45 4.61 -2.50 3.98
CA ILE A 45 5.70 -1.59 3.58
C ILE A 45 5.24 -0.13 3.63
N ALA A 46 4.07 0.19 3.07
CA ALA A 46 3.50 1.54 3.16
C ALA A 46 3.28 1.97 4.62
N MET A 47 2.81 1.06 5.49
CA MET A 47 2.63 1.32 6.92
C MET A 47 3.97 1.62 7.62
N ILE A 48 5.03 0.88 7.31
CA ILE A 48 6.36 1.15 7.86
C ILE A 48 6.86 2.53 7.40
N VAL A 49 6.75 2.84 6.10
CA VAL A 49 7.15 4.15 5.56
C VAL A 49 6.37 5.28 6.24
N GLY A 50 5.04 5.17 6.32
CA GLY A 50 4.23 6.18 6.99
C GLY A 50 4.47 6.28 8.50
N GLY A 51 4.81 5.17 9.16
CA GLY A 51 5.18 5.14 10.59
C GLY A 51 6.52 5.81 10.88
N LEU A 52 7.51 5.66 10.00
CA LEU A 52 8.79 6.38 10.10
C LEU A 52 8.58 7.89 9.99
N PHE A 53 7.72 8.34 9.07
CA PHE A 53 7.36 9.76 8.98
C PHE A 53 6.53 10.23 10.18
N ALA A 54 5.64 9.39 10.72
CA ALA A 54 4.89 9.68 11.96
C ALA A 54 5.84 10.00 13.12
N PHE A 55 6.87 9.16 13.28
CA PHE A 55 7.92 9.37 14.28
C PHE A 55 8.62 10.71 14.07
N SER A 56 9.07 11.01 12.85
CA SER A 56 9.72 12.29 12.56
C SER A 56 8.85 13.52 12.88
N VAL A 57 7.54 13.43 12.62
CA VAL A 57 6.55 14.47 12.93
C VAL A 57 6.41 14.63 14.45
N ALA A 58 6.27 13.53 15.19
CA ALA A 58 6.13 13.55 16.65
C ALA A 58 7.36 14.14 17.34
N MET A 59 8.57 13.76 16.90
CA MET A 59 9.83 14.28 17.44
C MET A 59 10.08 15.74 17.06
N THR A 60 9.47 16.22 15.99
CA THR A 60 9.49 17.65 15.63
C THR A 60 8.58 18.47 16.54
N ARG A 61 7.40 17.94 16.90
CA ARG A 61 6.45 18.61 17.79
C ARG A 61 6.83 18.55 19.27
N TRP A 62 7.78 17.71 19.64
CA TRP A 62 8.30 17.67 21.00
C TRP A 62 9.25 18.86 21.24
N GLU A 63 8.83 19.78 22.11
CA GLU A 63 9.56 21.02 22.46
C GLU A 63 11.03 20.81 22.85
N VAL A 64 11.36 19.66 23.45
CA VAL A 64 12.73 19.33 23.89
C VAL A 64 13.62 18.88 22.72
N VAL A 65 13.05 18.22 21.71
CA VAL A 65 13.82 17.60 20.62
C VAL A 65 13.85 18.49 19.38
N GLY A 66 12.69 18.98 18.91
CA GLY A 66 12.60 19.85 17.74
C GLY A 66 13.32 19.30 16.50
N LEU A 67 13.12 18.01 16.18
CA LEU A 67 13.95 17.26 15.22
C LEU A 67 14.11 17.93 13.83
N ILE A 68 13.05 18.54 13.32
CA ILE A 68 13.01 19.22 12.02
C ILE A 68 12.58 20.67 12.28
N GLY A 69 13.21 21.65 11.65
CA GLY A 69 12.70 23.02 11.68
C GLY A 69 11.29 23.08 11.09
N GLU A 70 10.36 23.82 11.71
CA GLU A 70 8.95 23.89 11.28
C GLU A 70 8.80 24.31 9.79
N PHE A 71 9.73 25.13 9.30
CA PHE A 71 9.76 25.65 7.92
C PHE A 71 10.68 24.89 6.96
N ASP A 72 11.38 23.84 7.41
CA ASP A 72 12.46 23.19 6.64
C ASP A 72 12.08 21.77 6.14
N GLY A 73 10.88 21.29 6.49
CA GLY A 73 10.41 19.98 6.02
C GLY A 73 9.25 19.34 6.77
N TYR A 74 8.74 19.96 7.84
CA TYR A 74 7.66 19.39 8.65
C TYR A 74 6.45 18.99 7.80
N TYR A 75 5.93 19.90 6.96
CA TYR A 75 4.74 19.64 6.14
C TYR A 75 4.93 18.53 5.10
N ARG A 76 6.15 18.38 4.57
CA ARG A 76 6.50 17.29 3.66
C ARG A 76 6.47 15.95 4.38
N HIS A 77 7.07 15.85 5.56
CA HIS A 77 7.02 14.65 6.39
C HIS A 77 5.59 14.31 6.82
N LEU A 78 4.80 15.33 7.21
CA LEU A 78 3.39 15.16 7.54
C LEU A 78 2.57 14.64 6.34
N SER A 79 2.85 15.15 5.13
CA SER A 79 2.18 14.69 3.91
C SER A 79 2.56 13.24 3.57
N MET A 80 3.85 12.89 3.67
CA MET A 80 4.33 11.51 3.49
C MET A 80 3.67 10.56 4.50
N HIS A 81 3.60 10.96 5.77
CA HIS A 81 2.89 10.20 6.80
C HIS A 81 1.42 9.97 6.43
N ALA A 82 0.68 11.06 6.16
CA ALA A 82 -0.74 11.01 5.90
C ALA A 82 -1.09 10.14 4.69
N TRP A 83 -0.39 10.30 3.57
CA TRP A 83 -0.66 9.51 2.36
C TRP A 83 -0.34 8.03 2.53
N ASN A 84 0.77 7.71 3.19
CA ASN A 84 1.14 6.31 3.44
C ASN A 84 0.21 5.62 4.45
N LEU A 85 -0.22 6.32 5.52
CA LEU A 85 -1.05 5.75 6.59
C LEU A 85 -2.57 5.93 6.45
N LEU A 86 -3.06 6.83 5.60
CA LEU A 86 -4.50 7.00 5.43
C LEU A 86 -4.99 6.51 4.07
N ILE A 87 -4.12 6.50 3.05
CA ILE A 87 -4.49 6.07 1.70
C ILE A 87 -3.81 4.76 1.34
N PHE A 88 -2.47 4.74 1.26
CA PHE A 88 -1.79 3.61 0.62
C PHE A 88 -1.90 2.33 1.43
N TRP A 89 -1.53 2.32 2.71
CA TRP A 89 -1.61 1.07 3.48
C TRP A 89 -3.06 0.58 3.60
N MET A 90 -4.03 1.48 3.86
CA MET A 90 -5.44 1.10 4.02
C MET A 90 -5.97 0.48 2.75
N VAL A 91 -5.83 1.15 1.60
CA VAL A 91 -6.40 0.65 0.35
C VAL A 91 -5.67 -0.61 -0.14
N PHE A 92 -4.34 -0.71 -0.02
CA PHE A 92 -3.65 -1.98 -0.31
C PHE A 92 -4.12 -3.11 0.63
N MET A 93 -4.35 -2.82 1.90
CA MET A 93 -4.87 -3.78 2.87
C MET A 93 -6.33 -4.19 2.55
N GLU A 94 -7.18 -3.24 2.20
CA GLU A 94 -8.57 -3.49 1.80
C GLU A 94 -8.65 -4.44 0.62
N ILE A 95 -7.83 -4.26 -0.41
CA ILE A 95 -7.78 -5.20 -1.55
C ILE A 95 -7.31 -6.59 -1.10
N ALA A 96 -6.33 -6.68 -0.20
CA ALA A 96 -5.92 -7.96 0.37
C ALA A 96 -7.06 -8.64 1.15
N VAL A 97 -7.78 -7.88 1.98
CA VAL A 97 -8.94 -8.36 2.74
C VAL A 97 -10.09 -8.77 1.83
N LEU A 98 -10.33 -8.09 0.71
CA LEU A 98 -11.32 -8.50 -0.30
C LEU A 98 -10.98 -9.86 -0.92
N TYR A 99 -9.69 -10.13 -1.20
CA TYR A 99 -9.26 -11.44 -1.68
C TYR A 99 -9.31 -12.53 -0.60
N VAL A 100 -9.12 -12.18 0.67
CA VAL A 100 -9.36 -13.11 1.78
C VAL A 100 -10.85 -13.44 1.87
N GLY A 101 -11.70 -12.41 1.96
CA GLY A 101 -13.15 -12.55 2.13
C GLY A 101 -13.88 -13.18 0.93
N GLY A 102 -13.35 -13.02 -0.29
CA GLY A 102 -13.87 -13.64 -1.49
C GLY A 102 -13.26 -15.04 -1.74
N PRO A 103 -12.24 -15.16 -2.60
CA PRO A 103 -11.76 -16.46 -3.06
C PRO A 103 -11.19 -17.37 -1.96
N ILE A 104 -10.55 -16.85 -0.90
CA ILE A 104 -10.02 -17.72 0.17
C ILE A 104 -11.16 -18.31 1.01
N VAL A 105 -12.11 -17.51 1.48
CA VAL A 105 -13.25 -18.01 2.27
C VAL A 105 -14.16 -18.93 1.45
N LEU A 106 -14.39 -18.60 0.17
CA LEU A 106 -15.21 -19.42 -0.73
C LEU A 106 -14.49 -20.69 -1.24
N GLY A 107 -13.21 -20.87 -0.92
CA GLY A 107 -12.42 -22.01 -1.38
C GLY A 107 -12.30 -22.11 -2.90
N ARG A 108 -12.20 -20.97 -3.59
CA ARG A 108 -12.11 -20.90 -5.06
C ARG A 108 -10.83 -20.23 -5.53
N ARG A 109 -10.46 -20.51 -6.78
CA ARG A 109 -9.38 -19.80 -7.47
C ARG A 109 -9.77 -18.34 -7.74
N LEU A 110 -8.78 -17.45 -7.68
CA LEU A 110 -8.90 -16.08 -8.20
C LEU A 110 -8.99 -16.14 -9.74
N PRO A 111 -10.09 -15.66 -10.36
CA PRO A 111 -10.35 -15.86 -11.79
C PRO A 111 -9.47 -15.02 -12.71
N LEU A 112 -9.17 -13.77 -12.34
CA LEU A 112 -8.48 -12.78 -13.19
C LEU A 112 -7.14 -12.35 -12.58
N THR A 113 -6.21 -13.30 -12.40
CA THR A 113 -4.89 -13.05 -11.78
C THR A 113 -4.06 -12.00 -12.51
N LYS A 114 -4.12 -11.95 -13.84
CA LYS A 114 -3.41 -10.93 -14.63
C LYS A 114 -3.94 -9.52 -14.36
N VAL A 115 -5.26 -9.38 -14.20
CA VAL A 115 -5.91 -8.11 -13.89
C VAL A 115 -5.57 -7.68 -12.46
N ALA A 116 -5.58 -8.61 -11.51
CA ALA A 116 -5.15 -8.36 -10.12
C ALA A 116 -3.71 -7.82 -10.08
N LYS A 117 -2.79 -8.47 -10.81
CA LYS A 117 -1.39 -8.05 -10.89
C LYS A 117 -1.22 -6.70 -11.60
N ALA A 118 -1.99 -6.45 -12.67
CA ALA A 118 -1.99 -5.16 -13.35
C ALA A 118 -2.49 -4.03 -12.43
N GLY A 119 -3.61 -4.25 -11.74
CA GLY A 119 -4.14 -3.32 -10.75
C GLY A 119 -3.13 -3.00 -9.64
N TRP A 120 -2.49 -4.03 -9.08
CA TRP A 120 -1.39 -3.86 -8.12
C TRP A 120 -0.25 -2.98 -8.66
N ALA A 121 0.22 -3.24 -9.89
CA ALA A 121 1.31 -2.49 -10.48
C ALA A 121 0.93 -1.02 -10.73
N ILE A 122 -0.31 -0.76 -11.18
CA ILE A 122 -0.85 0.58 -11.38
C ILE A 122 -0.95 1.33 -10.05
N MET A 123 -1.48 0.68 -9.00
CA MET A 123 -1.52 1.24 -7.65
C MET A 123 -0.11 1.58 -7.16
N LEU A 124 0.83 0.66 -7.29
CA LEU A 124 2.20 0.88 -6.83
C LEU A 124 2.85 2.06 -7.57
N ALA A 125 2.68 2.15 -8.89
CA ALA A 125 3.16 3.28 -9.69
C ALA A 125 2.52 4.61 -9.24
N GLY A 126 1.21 4.64 -9.01
CA GLY A 126 0.50 5.81 -8.50
C GLY A 126 1.01 6.25 -7.12
N ALA A 127 1.17 5.30 -6.19
CA ALA A 127 1.70 5.57 -4.86
C ALA A 127 3.14 6.11 -4.91
N LEU A 128 4.01 5.52 -5.72
CA LEU A 128 5.39 6.00 -5.91
C LEU A 128 5.41 7.40 -6.54
N THR A 129 4.54 7.67 -7.51
CA THR A 129 4.42 8.97 -8.16
C THR A 129 4.01 10.05 -7.15
N VAL A 130 3.00 9.77 -6.32
CA VAL A 130 2.57 10.69 -5.25
C VAL A 130 3.69 10.94 -4.26
N ASN A 131 4.35 9.90 -3.74
CA ASN A 131 5.48 10.04 -2.81
C ASN A 131 6.63 10.85 -3.44
N TYR A 132 6.93 10.62 -4.72
CA TYR A 132 7.94 11.38 -5.45
C TYR A 132 7.60 12.87 -5.49
N PHE A 133 6.38 13.23 -5.92
CA PHE A 133 5.98 14.63 -6.01
C PHE A 133 5.88 15.31 -4.64
N ILE A 134 5.45 14.61 -3.59
CA ILE A 134 5.50 15.14 -2.21
C ILE A 134 6.96 15.43 -1.81
N TRP A 135 7.89 14.54 -2.15
CA TRP A 135 9.29 14.66 -1.74
C TRP A 135 10.05 15.76 -2.48
N THR A 136 9.80 15.92 -3.77
CA THR A 136 10.50 16.88 -4.64
C THR A 136 9.88 18.29 -4.64
N LEU A 137 8.80 18.48 -3.89
CA LEU A 137 8.13 19.78 -3.84
C LEU A 137 9.02 20.80 -3.14
N SER A 138 9.33 21.90 -3.83
CA SER A 138 10.19 22.99 -3.34
C SER A 138 9.36 24.23 -3.02
N GLY A 139 9.24 24.57 -1.74
CA GLY A 139 8.47 25.70 -1.23
C GLY A 139 8.15 25.46 0.24
N GLY A 140 8.62 26.33 1.14
CA GLY A 140 8.73 26.10 2.60
C GLY A 140 7.42 25.84 3.37
N SER A 141 6.28 25.86 2.70
CA SER A 141 4.95 25.64 3.26
C SER A 141 4.05 24.72 2.41
N ASP A 142 4.54 24.25 1.25
CA ASP A 142 3.66 23.87 0.14
C ASP A 142 3.44 22.35 -0.01
N ALA A 143 3.49 21.59 1.08
CA ALA A 143 3.19 20.17 0.99
C ALA A 143 1.66 19.95 0.92
N PRO A 144 1.16 19.06 0.05
CA PRO A 144 -0.27 18.91 -0.22
C PRO A 144 -1.10 18.50 1.00
N LEU A 145 -0.47 18.06 2.09
CA LEU A 145 -1.14 17.38 3.20
C LEU A 145 -1.99 16.23 2.64
N LEU A 146 -3.04 15.83 3.33
CA LEU A 146 -3.96 14.81 2.82
C LEU A 146 -4.89 15.37 1.74
N THR A 147 -5.27 16.64 1.83
CA THR A 147 -6.45 17.19 1.14
C THR A 147 -6.14 18.09 -0.06
N ALA A 148 -4.90 18.59 -0.20
CA ALA A 148 -4.46 19.46 -1.28
C ALA A 148 -5.42 20.63 -1.54
N TYR A 149 -5.80 21.36 -0.48
CA TYR A 149 -6.74 22.48 -0.60
C TYR A 149 -6.14 23.64 -1.43
N VAL A 150 -6.87 24.09 -2.44
CA VAL A 150 -6.59 25.33 -3.19
C VAL A 150 -6.62 26.53 -2.21
N PRO A 151 -5.73 27.54 -2.32
CA PRO A 151 -4.83 27.87 -3.43
C PRO A 151 -3.42 27.26 -3.37
N LEU A 152 -3.21 26.14 -2.68
CA LEU A 152 -1.91 25.49 -2.59
C LEU A 152 -1.38 25.06 -3.97
N ASP A 153 -0.17 25.50 -4.33
CA ASP A 153 0.43 25.22 -5.64
C ASP A 153 1.08 23.82 -5.67
N VAL A 154 0.24 22.81 -5.95
CA VAL A 154 0.66 21.41 -6.03
C VAL A 154 0.81 20.99 -7.50
N PRO A 155 1.94 20.38 -7.91
CA PRO A 155 2.20 20.02 -9.30
C PRO A 155 1.19 19.00 -9.83
N LEU A 156 0.84 19.12 -11.12
CA LEU A 156 -0.16 18.27 -11.77
C LEU A 156 0.15 16.76 -11.66
N GLY A 157 1.44 16.39 -11.63
CA GLY A 157 1.86 14.99 -11.51
C GLY A 157 1.46 14.34 -10.19
N PHE A 158 1.28 15.11 -9.11
CA PHE A 158 0.73 14.60 -7.86
C PHE A 158 -0.72 14.11 -8.05
N TYR A 159 -1.57 14.94 -8.66
CA TYR A 159 -2.96 14.57 -8.96
C TYR A 159 -3.04 13.40 -9.94
N GLY A 160 -2.17 13.40 -10.97
CA GLY A 160 -2.04 12.28 -11.89
C GLY A 160 -1.69 10.97 -11.18
N GLY A 161 -0.75 11.00 -10.23
CA GLY A 161 -0.40 9.85 -9.40
C GLY A 161 -1.55 9.36 -8.52
N ALA A 162 -2.31 10.29 -7.91
CA ALA A 162 -3.48 9.95 -7.11
C ALA A 162 -4.59 9.30 -7.96
N ILE A 163 -4.90 9.86 -9.13
CA ILE A 163 -5.87 9.28 -10.07
C ILE A 163 -5.40 7.90 -10.53
N LEU A 164 -4.12 7.75 -10.88
CA LEU A 164 -3.55 6.48 -11.27
C LEU A 164 -3.70 5.43 -10.15
N PHE A 165 -3.46 5.81 -8.89
CA PHE A 165 -3.69 4.95 -7.73
C PHE A 165 -5.14 4.46 -7.63
N LEU A 166 -6.12 5.38 -7.75
CA LEU A 166 -7.54 5.06 -7.66
C LEU A 166 -8.03 4.17 -8.82
N VAL A 167 -7.53 4.42 -10.04
CA VAL A 167 -7.81 3.54 -11.19
C VAL A 167 -7.23 2.16 -10.94
N GLY A 168 -5.99 2.08 -10.44
CA GLY A 168 -5.34 0.83 -10.06
C GLY A 168 -6.16 0.06 -9.01
N ALA A 169 -6.67 0.75 -8.00
CA ALA A 169 -7.50 0.16 -6.95
C ALA A 169 -8.80 -0.42 -7.52
N THR A 170 -9.49 0.32 -8.40
CA THR A 170 -10.68 -0.17 -9.11
C THR A 170 -10.36 -1.43 -9.91
N VAL A 171 -9.27 -1.42 -10.69
CA VAL A 171 -8.83 -2.57 -11.50
C VAL A 171 -8.48 -3.77 -10.61
N ALA A 172 -7.82 -3.53 -9.48
CA ALA A 172 -7.45 -4.56 -8.52
C ALA A 172 -8.67 -5.17 -7.79
N ALA A 173 -9.76 -4.43 -7.63
CA ALA A 173 -10.98 -4.94 -7.00
C ALA A 173 -11.78 -5.87 -7.93
N LEU A 174 -11.74 -5.70 -9.26
CA LEU A 174 -12.55 -6.49 -10.20
C LEU A 174 -12.41 -8.02 -10.06
N PRO A 175 -11.22 -8.60 -9.80
CA PRO A 175 -11.06 -10.05 -9.67
C PRO A 175 -11.62 -10.66 -8.38
N SER A 176 -12.05 -9.85 -7.39
CA SER A 176 -12.49 -10.37 -6.08
C SER A 176 -13.91 -10.96 -6.08
N SER A 177 -14.69 -10.77 -7.15
CA SER A 177 -16.06 -11.29 -7.33
C SER A 177 -16.14 -12.66 -8.03
#